data_AF-A0A7H0XL41-F1
#
_entry.id   AF-A0A7H0XL41-F1
#
_cell.length_a   1.000
_cell.length_b   1.000
_cell.length_c   1.000
_cell.angle_alpha   90.00
_cell.angle_beta   90.00
_cell.angle_gamma   90.00
#
_symmetry.space_group_name_H-M   'P 1'
#
loop_
_entity.id
_entity.type
_entity.pdbx_description
1 polymer ?
#
loop_
_entity_poly.entity_id
_entity_poly.type
_entity_poly.pdbx_seq_one_letter_code
_entity_poly.pdbx_strand_id
1 'polypeptide(L)'
;NVWCAAGKGTFGTDELVSRIEAADLSFVVSHNVVVVPQLGAPGVDAPEVRRRTRFRVVYGPVRAADLPAFLDAGMRATPDMRQVRFTLRDRFVLVPVEVVNVLLVTIAVAAGAAIVGGVGPGVYSIGAALARTPLAVAASVGAVFSGTVLTPLLLPWLPGRMFSVKGALAGLLVSAALLAKYALLGMTASPASLGAACMLVVAGSSFGAMNFTGTSTYTSLHGVEKEMAAVMPWQ
;
A
#
# COMPACT_ATOMS: atom_id res chain seq x y z
N ASN A 1 1.37 -12.01 -4.88
CA ASN A 1 1.82 -12.76 -3.69
C ASN A 1 0.77 -13.82 -3.35
N VAL A 2 1.07 -14.79 -2.48
CA VAL A 2 0.14 -15.91 -2.16
C VAL A 2 -1.18 -15.42 -1.59
N TRP A 3 -1.16 -14.43 -0.69
CA TRP A 3 -2.37 -13.88 -0.07
C TRP A 3 -3.34 -13.29 -1.09
N CYS A 4 -2.85 -12.42 -1.98
CA CYS A 4 -3.66 -11.84 -3.03
C CYS A 4 -4.16 -12.90 -4.02
N ALA A 5 -3.34 -13.91 -4.32
CA ALA A 5 -3.73 -14.99 -5.21
C ALA A 5 -4.84 -15.85 -4.60
N ALA A 6 -4.76 -16.13 -3.29
CA ALA A 6 -5.79 -16.84 -2.54
C ALA A 6 -7.11 -16.05 -2.51
N GLY A 7 -7.05 -14.75 -2.21
CA GLY A 7 -8.23 -13.88 -2.24
C GLY A 7 -8.86 -13.71 -3.63
N LYS A 8 -8.06 -13.85 -4.70
CA LYS A 8 -8.52 -13.78 -6.10
C LYS A 8 -8.88 -15.15 -6.71
N GLY A 9 -8.75 -16.23 -5.95
CA GLY A 9 -9.01 -17.60 -6.42
C GLY A 9 -7.96 -18.18 -7.38
N THR A 10 -6.87 -17.47 -7.66
CA THR A 10 -5.75 -17.96 -8.51
C THR A 10 -4.75 -18.83 -7.75
N PHE A 11 -4.81 -18.80 -6.42
CA PHE A 11 -4.21 -19.81 -5.55
C PHE A 11 -5.33 -20.45 -4.74
N GLY A 12 -5.99 -21.45 -5.31
CA GLY A 12 -7.17 -22.05 -4.71
C GLY A 12 -7.22 -23.57 -4.85
N THR A 13 -8.34 -24.15 -4.39
CA THR A 13 -8.55 -25.60 -4.40
C THR A 13 -8.34 -26.22 -5.79
N ASP A 14 -8.97 -25.67 -6.83
CA ASP A 14 -8.89 -26.21 -8.18
C ASP A 14 -7.47 -26.18 -8.74
N GLU A 15 -6.78 -25.05 -8.56
CA GLU A 15 -5.38 -24.90 -8.96
C GLU A 15 -4.51 -25.92 -8.23
N LEU A 16 -4.69 -26.09 -6.90
CA LEU A 16 -3.90 -27.03 -6.13
C LEU A 16 -4.15 -28.49 -6.58
N VAL A 17 -5.40 -28.87 -6.80
CA VAL A 17 -5.76 -30.21 -7.30
C VAL A 17 -5.13 -30.45 -8.67
N SER A 18 -5.29 -29.48 -9.59
CA SER A 18 -4.71 -29.58 -10.93
C SER A 18 -3.19 -29.75 -10.89
N ARG A 19 -2.49 -29.05 -9.98
CA ARG A 19 -1.03 -29.19 -9.82
C ARG A 19 -0.62 -30.52 -9.21
N ILE A 20 -1.41 -31.07 -8.27
CA ILE A 20 -1.15 -32.40 -7.69
C ILE A 20 -1.26 -33.48 -8.78
N GLU A 21 -2.31 -33.41 -9.59
CA GLU A 21 -2.56 -34.36 -10.68
C GLU A 21 -1.54 -34.22 -11.82
N ALA A 22 -1.27 -32.99 -12.26
CA ALA A 22 -0.30 -32.74 -13.35
C ALA A 22 1.14 -33.11 -12.98
N ALA A 23 1.48 -33.12 -11.68
CA ALA A 23 2.78 -33.54 -11.19
C ALA A 23 2.83 -35.02 -10.79
N ASP A 24 1.72 -35.77 -10.96
CA ASP A 24 1.62 -37.19 -10.63
C ASP A 24 2.13 -37.50 -9.22
N LEU A 25 1.86 -36.61 -8.25
CA LEU A 25 2.51 -36.67 -6.93
C LEU A 25 2.28 -38.00 -6.19
N SER A 26 1.17 -38.67 -6.46
CA SER A 26 0.87 -40.00 -5.90
C SER A 26 1.87 -41.08 -6.31
N PHE A 27 2.61 -40.87 -7.42
CA PHE A 27 3.65 -41.78 -7.89
C PHE A 27 5.06 -41.34 -7.46
N VAL A 28 5.22 -40.10 -6.97
CA VAL A 28 6.51 -39.52 -6.59
C VAL A 28 6.80 -39.70 -5.10
N VAL A 29 5.78 -39.61 -4.24
CA VAL A 29 5.94 -39.68 -2.78
C VAL A 29 5.13 -40.83 -2.17
N SER A 30 5.67 -41.45 -1.12
CA SER A 30 5.01 -42.54 -0.39
C SER A 30 3.94 -42.08 0.60
N HIS A 31 3.77 -40.77 0.76
CA HIS A 31 2.82 -40.16 1.68
C HIS A 31 1.80 -39.27 0.93
N ASN A 32 0.67 -39.00 1.56
CA ASN A 32 -0.37 -38.15 0.99
C ASN A 32 -0.50 -36.83 1.76
N VAL A 33 0.59 -36.07 1.88
CA VAL A 33 0.61 -34.78 2.57
C VAL A 33 1.18 -33.70 1.65
N VAL A 34 0.47 -32.58 1.55
CA VAL A 34 0.92 -31.38 0.83
C VAL A 34 0.93 -30.22 1.81
N VAL A 35 2.09 -29.56 1.96
CA VAL A 35 2.24 -28.37 2.77
C VAL A 35 1.96 -27.14 1.90
N VAL A 36 0.99 -26.32 2.31
CA VAL A 36 0.65 -25.06 1.63
C VAL A 36 1.00 -23.87 2.53
N PRO A 37 1.31 -22.68 1.99
CA PRO A 37 1.60 -21.51 2.80
C PRO A 37 0.41 -21.10 3.68
N GLN A 38 0.67 -20.61 4.90
CA GLN A 38 -0.38 -20.17 5.83
C GLN A 38 -1.34 -19.14 5.20
N LEU A 39 -0.80 -18.23 4.39
CA LEU A 39 -1.54 -17.16 3.72
C LEU A 39 -2.39 -17.64 2.53
N GLY A 40 -2.30 -18.93 2.16
CA GLY A 40 -3.15 -19.55 1.15
C GLY A 40 -4.50 -20.06 1.70
N ALA A 41 -4.66 -20.09 3.03
CA ALA A 41 -5.85 -20.62 3.68
C ALA A 41 -7.19 -20.04 3.20
N PRO A 42 -7.33 -18.75 2.86
CA PRO A 42 -8.59 -18.22 2.34
C PRO A 42 -9.02 -18.79 0.99
N GLY A 43 -8.10 -19.33 0.19
CA GLY A 43 -8.38 -19.83 -1.16
C GLY A 43 -8.44 -21.36 -1.26
N VAL A 44 -7.87 -22.09 -0.31
CA VAL A 44 -7.74 -23.55 -0.36
C VAL A 44 -8.69 -24.21 0.64
N ASP A 45 -9.61 -25.03 0.14
CA ASP A 45 -10.44 -25.91 0.94
C ASP A 45 -9.71 -27.25 1.14
N ALA A 46 -9.14 -27.44 2.33
CA ALA A 46 -8.37 -28.64 2.67
C ALA A 46 -9.21 -29.95 2.62
N PRO A 47 -10.43 -29.99 3.19
CA PRO A 47 -11.36 -31.11 2.99
C PRO A 47 -11.64 -31.46 1.53
N GLU A 48 -11.89 -30.45 0.69
CA GLU A 48 -12.16 -30.62 -0.75
C GLU A 48 -10.96 -31.22 -1.50
N VAL A 49 -9.76 -30.65 -1.28
CA VAL A 49 -8.52 -31.16 -1.88
C VAL A 49 -8.31 -32.62 -1.50
N ARG A 50 -8.53 -32.98 -0.22
CA ARG A 50 -8.41 -34.36 0.25
C ARG A 50 -9.44 -35.28 -0.39
N ARG A 51 -10.66 -34.82 -0.61
CA ARG A 51 -11.71 -35.63 -1.27
C ARG A 51 -11.31 -35.98 -2.70
N ARG A 52 -10.78 -35.01 -3.45
CA ARG A 52 -10.42 -35.15 -4.88
C ARG A 52 -9.12 -35.90 -5.11
N THR A 53 -8.09 -35.61 -4.31
CA THR A 53 -6.72 -36.10 -4.58
C THR A 53 -6.20 -37.13 -3.58
N ARG A 54 -6.94 -37.37 -2.48
CA ARG A 54 -6.46 -38.11 -1.29
C ARG A 54 -5.33 -37.43 -0.51
N PHE A 55 -4.74 -36.34 -1.00
CA PHE A 55 -3.73 -35.58 -0.27
C PHE A 55 -4.33 -34.74 0.85
N ARG A 56 -3.78 -34.90 2.05
CA ARG A 56 -4.07 -34.04 3.21
C ARG A 56 -3.28 -32.75 3.07
N VAL A 57 -4.00 -31.64 2.99
CA VAL A 57 -3.40 -30.29 3.06
C VAL A 57 -3.01 -29.98 4.50
N VAL A 58 -1.80 -29.48 4.69
CA VAL A 58 -1.30 -28.94 5.96
C VAL A 58 -0.87 -27.50 5.73
N TYR A 59 -1.37 -26.59 6.55
CA TYR A 59 -0.94 -25.20 6.52
C TYR A 59 0.42 -25.05 7.20
N GLY A 60 1.44 -24.79 6.39
CA GLY A 60 2.80 -24.48 6.81
C GLY A 60 2.95 -23.04 7.31
N PRO A 61 4.18 -22.58 7.54
CA PRO A 61 4.45 -21.24 8.04
C PRO A 61 4.10 -20.13 7.02
N VAL A 62 4.03 -18.89 7.50
CA VAL A 62 3.93 -17.68 6.66
C VAL A 62 5.21 -17.50 5.82
N ARG A 63 6.38 -17.76 6.41
CA ARG A 63 7.69 -17.57 5.77
C ARG A 63 8.28 -18.92 5.41
N ALA A 64 8.74 -19.05 4.17
CA ALA A 64 9.40 -20.28 3.69
C ALA A 64 10.68 -20.60 4.49
N ALA A 65 11.35 -19.60 5.06
CA ALA A 65 12.53 -19.79 5.90
C ALA A 65 12.24 -20.59 7.19
N ASP A 66 11.00 -20.61 7.66
CA ASP A 66 10.61 -21.35 8.86
C ASP A 66 10.26 -22.83 8.54
N LEU A 67 10.29 -23.22 7.27
CA LEU A 67 9.90 -24.56 6.82
C LEU A 67 10.74 -25.69 7.46
N PRO A 68 12.08 -25.58 7.60
CA PRO A 68 12.87 -26.62 8.27
C PRO A 68 12.42 -26.86 9.73
N ALA A 69 12.35 -25.80 10.53
CA ALA A 69 11.91 -25.89 11.92
C ALA A 69 10.46 -26.37 12.05
N PHE A 70 9.59 -26.00 11.10
CA PHE A 70 8.22 -26.51 11.02
C PHE A 70 8.17 -28.03 10.78
N LEU A 71 9.02 -28.54 9.88
CA LEU A 71 9.12 -29.97 9.58
C LEU A 71 9.70 -30.75 10.76
N ASP A 72 10.75 -30.24 11.40
CA ASP A 72 11.36 -30.82 12.61
C ASP A 72 10.36 -30.90 13.78
N ALA A 73 9.45 -29.92 13.87
CA ALA A 73 8.35 -29.89 14.83
C ALA A 73 7.17 -30.81 14.46
N GLY A 74 7.32 -31.68 13.46
CA GLY A 74 6.27 -32.60 13.01
C GLY A 74 5.12 -31.90 12.30
N MET A 75 5.42 -30.87 11.49
CA MET A 75 4.45 -30.04 10.77
C MET A 75 3.47 -29.28 11.67
N ARG A 76 3.95 -28.85 12.85
CA ARG A 76 3.18 -28.04 13.79
C ARG A 76 3.72 -26.60 13.80
N ALA A 77 3.02 -25.71 13.11
CA ALA A 77 3.39 -24.29 13.06
C ALA A 77 3.17 -23.63 14.43
N THR A 78 4.25 -23.05 14.98
CA THR A 78 4.22 -22.25 16.21
C THR A 78 3.40 -20.96 16.01
N PRO A 79 2.98 -20.28 17.08
CA PRO A 79 2.30 -18.98 16.97
C PRO A 79 3.09 -17.97 16.12
N ASP A 80 4.40 -17.90 16.30
CA ASP A 80 5.29 -16.99 15.55
C ASP A 80 5.30 -17.27 14.05
N MET A 81 5.34 -18.55 13.66
CA MET A 81 5.30 -18.98 12.26
C MET A 81 3.99 -18.60 11.54
N ARG A 82 2.92 -18.33 12.31
CA ARG A 82 1.60 -17.97 11.80
C ARG A 82 1.40 -16.46 11.67
N GLN A 83 2.31 -15.65 12.22
CA GLN A 83 2.16 -14.20 12.28
C GLN A 83 2.93 -13.47 11.17
N VAL A 84 2.25 -12.54 10.50
CA VAL A 84 2.90 -11.57 9.62
C VAL A 84 3.44 -10.44 10.49
N ARG A 85 4.77 -10.29 10.57
CA ARG A 85 5.42 -9.27 11.40
C ARG A 85 5.27 -7.83 10.88
N PHE A 86 4.99 -7.67 9.58
CA PHE A 86 4.80 -6.39 8.89
C PHE A 86 5.76 -5.28 9.36
N THR A 87 7.06 -5.62 9.32
CA THR A 87 8.18 -4.80 9.80
C THR A 87 8.39 -3.56 8.94
N LEU A 88 9.25 -2.63 9.38
CA LEU A 88 9.66 -1.49 8.55
C LEU A 88 10.19 -1.92 7.18
N ARG A 89 10.98 -3.00 7.13
CA ARG A 89 11.51 -3.55 5.87
C ARG A 89 10.38 -4.03 4.97
N ASP A 90 9.39 -4.73 5.52
CA ASP A 90 8.24 -5.24 4.75
C ASP A 90 7.46 -4.08 4.13
N ARG A 91 7.30 -2.95 4.84
CA ARG A 91 6.63 -1.75 4.33
C ARG A 91 7.46 -0.99 3.31
N PHE A 92 8.76 -0.87 3.54
CA PHE A 92 9.67 -0.19 2.61
C PHE A 92 9.68 -0.87 1.24
N VAL A 93 9.63 -2.20 1.19
CA VAL A 93 9.58 -2.97 -0.07
C VAL A 93 8.31 -2.68 -0.89
N LEU A 94 7.23 -2.22 -0.25
CA LEU A 94 5.97 -1.88 -0.92
C LEU A 94 5.99 -0.48 -1.55
N VAL A 95 6.84 0.43 -1.06
CA VAL A 95 6.90 1.83 -1.50
C VAL A 95 6.98 2.01 -3.03
N PRO A 96 7.82 1.26 -3.78
CA PRO A 96 7.90 1.45 -5.23
C PRO A 96 6.57 1.20 -5.95
N VAL A 97 5.80 0.19 -5.50
CA VAL A 97 4.49 -0.12 -6.07
C VAL A 97 3.49 1.00 -5.76
N GLU A 98 3.50 1.53 -4.53
CA GLU A 98 2.63 2.64 -4.14
C GLU A 98 2.92 3.91 -4.96
N VAL A 99 4.20 4.22 -5.19
CA VAL A 99 4.62 5.37 -6.02
C VAL A 99 4.15 5.20 -7.46
N VAL A 100 4.34 4.02 -8.05
CA VAL A 100 3.90 3.75 -9.43
C VAL A 100 2.38 3.86 -9.56
N ASN A 101 1.62 3.37 -8.57
CA ASN A 101 0.16 3.43 -8.58
C ASN A 101 -0.38 4.87 -8.58
N VAL A 102 0.33 5.83 -7.98
CA VAL A 102 -0.09 7.25 -7.95
C VAL A 102 0.60 8.12 -9.00
N LEU A 103 1.57 7.59 -9.75
CA LEU A 103 2.44 8.39 -10.61
C LEU A 103 1.66 9.18 -11.67
N LEU A 104 0.76 8.51 -12.40
CA LEU A 104 -0.01 9.16 -13.46
C LEU A 104 -0.96 10.22 -12.91
N VAL A 105 -1.64 9.92 -11.80
CA VAL A 105 -2.52 10.88 -11.10
C VAL A 105 -1.71 12.08 -10.63
N THR A 106 -0.51 11.85 -10.09
CA THR A 106 0.39 12.92 -9.63
C THR A 106 0.82 13.82 -10.79
N ILE A 107 1.19 13.25 -11.93
CA ILE A 107 1.55 14.02 -13.13
C ILE A 107 0.37 14.87 -13.58
N ALA A 108 -0.84 14.30 -13.64
CA ALA A 108 -2.05 15.02 -14.01
C ALA A 108 -2.36 16.17 -13.04
N VAL A 109 -2.24 15.92 -11.73
CA VAL A 109 -2.44 16.92 -10.68
C VAL A 109 -1.37 18.03 -10.74
N ALA A 110 -0.10 17.68 -10.96
CA ALA A 110 0.98 18.66 -11.11
C ALA A 110 0.78 19.54 -12.34
N ALA A 111 0.38 18.95 -13.47
CA ALA A 111 0.05 19.68 -14.69
C ALA A 111 -1.16 20.59 -14.48
N GLY A 112 -2.24 20.09 -13.86
CA GLY A 112 -3.41 20.88 -13.50
C GLY A 112 -3.07 22.05 -12.57
N ALA A 113 -2.27 21.80 -11.54
CA ALA A 113 -1.81 22.83 -10.61
C ALA A 113 -0.93 23.89 -11.30
N ALA A 114 -0.07 23.49 -12.24
CA ALA A 114 0.73 24.42 -13.05
C ALA A 114 -0.15 25.31 -13.94
N ILE A 115 -1.18 24.73 -14.58
CA ILE A 115 -2.16 25.47 -15.39
C ILE A 115 -2.95 26.45 -14.50
N VAL A 116 -3.53 25.96 -13.39
CA VAL A 116 -4.28 26.80 -12.43
C VAL A 116 -3.39 27.90 -11.84
N GLY A 117 -2.09 27.66 -11.73
CA GLY A 117 -1.09 28.65 -11.36
C GLY A 117 -1.09 29.90 -12.25
N GLY A 118 -1.66 29.86 -13.46
CA GLY A 118 -1.82 31.06 -14.29
C GLY A 118 -2.96 31.99 -13.85
N VAL A 119 -3.92 31.49 -13.08
CA VAL A 119 -5.09 32.25 -12.65
C VAL A 119 -4.68 33.35 -11.66
N GLY A 120 -5.24 34.54 -11.85
CA GLY A 120 -4.94 35.71 -11.03
C GLY A 120 -5.83 36.90 -11.36
N PRO A 121 -5.52 38.10 -10.83
CA PRO A 121 -6.35 39.29 -11.00
C PRO A 121 -6.60 39.68 -12.46
N GLY A 122 -5.67 39.37 -13.37
CA GLY A 122 -5.80 39.59 -14.81
C GLY A 122 -6.43 38.42 -15.58
N VAL A 123 -7.28 37.61 -14.94
CA VAL A 123 -7.86 36.35 -15.43
C VAL A 123 -6.83 35.22 -15.58
N TYR A 124 -5.87 35.33 -16.49
CA TYR A 124 -4.84 34.30 -16.71
C TYR A 124 -3.51 34.89 -17.22
N SER A 125 -2.39 34.43 -16.67
CA SER A 125 -1.04 34.80 -17.10
C SER A 125 -0.15 33.57 -17.23
N ILE A 126 0.40 33.36 -18.44
CA ILE A 126 1.38 32.30 -18.72
C ILE A 126 2.65 32.50 -17.89
N GLY A 127 3.11 33.75 -17.74
CA GLY A 127 4.27 34.07 -16.91
C GLY A 127 4.05 33.71 -15.44
N ALA A 128 2.85 33.96 -14.91
CA ALA A 128 2.50 33.57 -13.54
C ALA A 128 2.41 32.04 -13.38
N ALA A 129 1.85 31.33 -14.37
CA ALA A 129 1.81 29.87 -14.40
C ALA A 129 3.22 29.28 -14.33
N LEU A 130 4.12 29.74 -15.21
CA LEU A 130 5.51 29.28 -15.25
C LEU A 130 6.26 29.62 -13.96
N ALA A 131 6.06 30.82 -13.40
CA ALA A 131 6.71 31.22 -12.15
C ALA A 131 6.26 30.39 -10.94
N ARG A 132 5.00 29.92 -10.92
CA ARG A 132 4.43 29.11 -9.82
C ARG A 132 4.63 27.60 -10.01
N THR A 133 4.97 27.17 -11.22
CA THR A 133 5.17 25.75 -11.57
C THR A 133 6.19 25.05 -10.67
N PRO A 134 7.36 25.63 -10.31
CA PRO A 134 8.30 24.97 -9.41
C PRO A 134 7.70 24.63 -8.04
N LEU A 135 6.87 25.52 -7.49
CA LEU A 135 6.18 25.29 -6.22
C LEU A 135 5.10 24.22 -6.37
N ALA A 136 4.33 24.25 -7.46
CA ALA A 136 3.31 23.23 -7.76
C ALA A 136 3.95 21.83 -7.87
N VAL A 137 5.05 21.70 -8.62
CA VAL A 137 5.81 20.45 -8.75
C VAL A 137 6.36 20.01 -7.41
N ALA A 138 6.98 20.91 -6.63
CA ALA A 138 7.50 20.59 -5.31
C ALA A 138 6.39 20.10 -4.35
N ALA A 139 5.21 20.71 -4.40
CA ALA A 139 4.05 20.30 -3.62
C ALA A 139 3.52 18.93 -4.06
N SER A 140 3.42 18.65 -5.36
CA SER A 140 3.00 17.34 -5.87
C SER A 140 4.00 16.23 -5.50
N VAL A 141 5.30 16.49 -5.61
CA VAL A 141 6.35 15.55 -5.16
C VAL A 141 6.27 15.36 -3.64
N GLY A 142 6.05 16.44 -2.89
CA GLY A 142 5.83 16.40 -1.44
C GLY A 142 4.65 15.51 -1.06
N ALA A 143 3.52 15.64 -1.77
CA ALA A 143 2.31 14.85 -1.57
C ALA A 143 2.54 13.35 -1.78
N VAL A 144 3.21 12.99 -2.88
CA VAL A 144 3.57 11.59 -3.16
C VAL A 144 4.53 11.07 -2.11
N PHE A 145 5.59 11.83 -1.79
CA PHE A 145 6.57 11.42 -0.80
C PHE A 145 5.92 11.18 0.57
N SER A 146 5.08 12.11 1.05
CA SER A 146 4.43 11.96 2.34
C SER A 146 3.43 10.81 2.34
N GLY A 147 2.58 10.68 1.31
CA GLY A 147 1.52 9.68 1.27
C GLY A 147 2.01 8.25 0.99
N THR A 148 3.00 8.08 0.12
CA THR A 148 3.46 6.76 -0.36
C THR A 148 4.77 6.28 0.29
N VAL A 149 5.57 7.18 0.85
CA VAL A 149 6.84 6.84 1.50
C VAL A 149 6.75 7.07 3.00
N LEU A 150 6.47 8.30 3.42
CA LEU A 150 6.50 8.67 4.83
C LEU A 150 5.40 7.98 5.64
N THR A 151 4.17 7.94 5.12
CA THR A 151 3.04 7.32 5.84
C THR A 151 3.23 5.81 6.06
N PRO A 152 3.59 4.97 5.07
CA PRO A 152 3.87 3.56 5.31
C PRO A 152 5.00 3.32 6.31
N LEU A 153 6.07 4.10 6.23
CA LEU A 153 7.20 3.97 7.15
C LEU A 153 6.82 4.38 8.56
N LEU A 154 6.08 5.48 8.73
CA LEU A 154 5.67 5.99 10.03
C LEU A 154 4.37 5.41 10.57
N LEU A 155 3.76 4.46 9.87
CA LEU A 155 2.41 3.96 10.12
C LEU A 155 2.07 3.60 11.59
N PRO A 156 2.96 2.95 12.37
CA PRO A 156 2.68 2.58 13.76
C PRO A 156 2.72 3.76 14.72
N TRP A 157 3.45 4.82 14.36
CA TRP A 157 3.64 6.00 15.20
C TRP A 157 2.67 7.13 14.84
N LEU A 158 2.10 7.12 13.63
CA LEU A 158 1.07 8.08 13.25
C LEU A 158 -0.23 7.77 14.01
N PRO A 159 -0.86 8.75 14.69
CA PRO A 159 -2.09 8.51 15.43
C PRO A 159 -3.30 8.28 14.51
N GLY A 160 -4.36 7.72 15.07
CA GLY A 160 -5.62 7.47 14.36
C GLY A 160 -5.71 6.09 13.71
N ARG A 161 -6.93 5.73 13.30
CA ARG A 161 -7.25 4.45 12.63
C ARG A 161 -7.31 4.57 11.11
N MET A 162 -7.77 5.72 10.62
CA MET A 162 -7.96 6.03 9.20
C MET A 162 -6.61 6.31 8.53
N PHE A 163 -6.39 5.71 7.36
CA PHE A 163 -5.18 5.93 6.56
C PHE A 163 -5.09 7.35 6.01
N SER A 164 -6.23 7.92 5.61
CA SER A 164 -6.38 9.32 5.21
C SER A 164 -5.89 10.30 6.28
N VAL A 165 -6.27 10.09 7.54
CA VAL A 165 -5.83 10.93 8.67
C VAL A 165 -4.32 10.81 8.87
N LYS A 166 -3.77 9.58 8.86
CA LYS A 166 -2.32 9.35 8.96
C LYS A 166 -1.58 10.01 7.78
N GLY A 167 -2.13 9.92 6.57
CA GLY A 167 -1.64 10.57 5.37
C GLY A 167 -1.65 12.09 5.47
N ALA A 168 -2.75 12.68 5.93
CA ALA A 168 -2.88 14.12 6.15
C ALA A 168 -1.86 14.62 7.19
N LEU A 169 -1.64 13.88 8.28
CA LEU A 169 -0.62 14.21 9.28
C LEU A 169 0.80 14.17 8.71
N ALA A 170 1.13 13.15 7.92
CA ALA A 170 2.41 13.10 7.21
C ALA A 170 2.56 14.26 6.21
N GLY A 171 1.47 14.62 5.53
CA GLY A 171 1.40 15.77 4.63
C GLY A 171 1.63 17.08 5.38
N LEU A 172 1.03 17.27 6.56
CA LEU A 172 1.26 18.45 7.40
C LEU A 172 2.72 18.60 7.81
N LEU A 173 3.40 17.49 8.13
CA LEU A 173 4.84 17.51 8.44
C LEU A 173 5.67 17.97 7.23
N VAL A 174 5.36 17.47 6.03
CA VAL A 174 6.05 17.89 4.79
C VAL A 174 5.72 19.33 4.41
N SER A 175 4.48 19.77 4.60
CA SER A 175 4.07 21.18 4.42
C SER A 175 4.82 22.11 5.37
N ALA A 176 4.97 21.73 6.64
CA ALA A 176 5.77 22.50 7.60
C ALA A 176 7.24 22.60 7.18
N ALA A 177 7.83 21.50 6.69
CA ALA A 177 9.18 21.50 6.15
C ALA A 177 9.33 22.39 4.89
N LEU A 178 8.31 22.39 4.01
CA LEU A 178 8.27 23.25 2.83
C LEU A 178 8.24 24.73 3.22
N LEU A 179 7.39 25.11 4.18
CA LEU A 179 7.31 26.48 4.69
C LEU A 179 8.62 26.90 5.36
N ALA A 180 9.22 26.03 6.19
CA ALA A 180 10.50 26.28 6.83
C ALA A 180 11.62 26.49 5.80
N LYS A 181 11.65 25.69 4.73
CA LYS A 181 12.61 25.86 3.62
C LYS A 181 12.47 27.23 2.97
N TYR A 182 11.25 27.67 2.68
CA TYR A 182 11.00 28.99 2.07
C TYR A 182 11.47 30.13 2.99
N ALA A 183 11.18 30.03 4.29
CA ALA A 183 11.62 31.02 5.28
C ALA A 183 13.15 31.05 5.44
N LEU A 184 13.80 29.89 5.55
CA LEU A 184 15.26 29.79 5.79
C LEU A 184 16.10 30.19 4.58
N LEU A 185 15.63 29.91 3.37
CA LEU A 185 16.35 30.23 2.13
C LEU A 185 15.97 31.59 1.55
N GLY A 186 15.12 32.37 2.23
CA GLY A 186 14.65 33.67 1.75
C GLY A 186 13.89 33.59 0.43
N MET A 187 13.28 32.44 0.11
CA MET A 187 12.51 32.26 -1.12
C MET A 187 11.17 32.98 -0.98
N THR A 188 10.81 33.77 -1.99
CA THR A 188 9.55 34.52 -1.97
C THR A 188 8.48 33.81 -2.78
N ALA A 189 7.35 33.54 -2.15
CA ALA A 189 6.09 33.16 -2.80
C ALA A 189 4.95 33.89 -2.11
N SER A 190 3.83 34.10 -2.81
CA SER A 190 2.67 34.71 -2.18
C SER A 190 2.11 33.78 -1.09
N PRO A 191 1.55 34.33 0.01
CA PRO A 191 0.91 33.52 1.04
C PRO A 191 -0.20 32.61 0.49
N ALA A 192 -0.93 33.07 -0.52
CA ALA A 192 -1.95 32.27 -1.20
C ALA A 192 -1.36 31.06 -1.94
N SER A 193 -0.23 31.24 -2.67
CA SER A 193 0.43 30.13 -3.36
C SER A 193 1.04 29.12 -2.39
N LEU A 194 1.61 29.58 -1.27
CA LEU A 194 2.10 28.69 -0.22
C LEU A 194 0.97 27.93 0.48
N GLY A 195 -0.14 28.60 0.78
CA GLY A 195 -1.34 27.97 1.33
C GLY A 195 -1.89 26.89 0.40
N ALA A 196 -2.03 27.20 -0.89
CA ALA A 196 -2.48 26.24 -1.89
C ALA A 196 -1.52 25.03 -2.02
N ALA A 197 -0.21 25.27 -2.00
CA ALA A 197 0.80 24.21 -2.01
C ALA A 197 0.70 23.30 -0.77
N CYS A 198 0.53 23.87 0.42
CA CYS A 198 0.35 23.10 1.65
C CYS A 198 -0.94 22.26 1.62
N MET A 199 -2.05 22.82 1.12
CA MET A 199 -3.31 22.09 0.97
C MET A 199 -3.16 20.94 -0.03
N LEU A 200 -2.47 21.18 -1.15
CA LEU A 200 -2.18 20.15 -2.14
C LEU A 200 -1.36 18.99 -1.55
N VAL A 201 -0.32 19.31 -0.77
CA VAL A 201 0.49 18.31 -0.06
C VAL A 201 -0.38 17.50 0.89
N VAL A 202 -1.20 18.15 1.73
CA VAL A 202 -2.04 17.47 2.73
C VAL A 202 -3.10 16.59 2.07
N ALA A 203 -3.84 17.12 1.09
CA ALA A 203 -4.88 16.40 0.37
C ALA A 203 -4.30 15.23 -0.43
N GLY A 204 -3.25 15.48 -1.22
CA GLY A 204 -2.59 14.45 -2.02
C GLY A 204 -1.91 13.37 -1.16
N SER A 205 -1.36 13.73 -0.01
CA SER A 205 -0.82 12.77 0.96
C SER A 205 -1.91 11.92 1.61
N SER A 206 -3.03 12.54 1.98
CA SER A 206 -4.21 11.87 2.51
C SER A 206 -4.76 10.85 1.52
N PHE A 207 -4.87 11.25 0.25
CA PHE A 207 -5.28 10.36 -0.84
C PHE A 207 -4.27 9.23 -1.08
N GLY A 208 -2.98 9.57 -1.22
CA GLY A 208 -1.92 8.59 -1.47
C GLY A 208 -1.80 7.53 -0.37
N ALA A 209 -1.99 7.92 0.89
CA ALA A 209 -1.96 7.00 2.02
C ALA A 209 -3.11 5.96 2.00
N MET A 210 -4.27 6.31 1.43
CA MET A 210 -5.39 5.36 1.34
C MET A 210 -5.11 4.19 0.39
N ASN A 211 -4.20 4.33 -0.58
CA ASN A 211 -3.80 3.21 -1.44
C ASN A 211 -3.12 2.08 -0.64
N PHE A 212 -2.44 2.44 0.46
CA PHE A 212 -1.78 1.46 1.33
C PHE A 212 -2.77 0.57 2.11
N THR A 213 -4.06 0.90 2.12
CA THR A 213 -5.10 0.06 2.75
C THR A 213 -5.15 -1.34 2.13
N GLY A 214 -4.82 -1.50 0.85
CA GLY A 214 -4.82 -2.77 0.13
C GLY A 214 -3.60 -3.66 0.38
N THR A 215 -2.54 -3.12 0.98
CA THR A 215 -1.27 -3.83 1.23
C THR A 215 -0.94 -3.94 2.72
N SER A 216 -1.81 -3.41 3.59
CA SER A 216 -1.67 -3.44 5.03
C SER A 216 -2.47 -4.56 5.70
N THR A 217 -2.07 -4.94 6.91
CA THR A 217 -2.79 -5.92 7.75
C THR A 217 -3.79 -5.27 8.73
N TYR A 218 -4.05 -3.96 8.60
CA TYR A 218 -4.81 -3.17 9.59
C TYR A 218 -6.28 -2.97 9.22
N THR A 219 -6.64 -3.21 7.96
CA THR A 219 -7.92 -2.77 7.39
C THR A 219 -8.87 -3.94 7.13
N SER A 220 -10.16 -3.61 7.10
CA SER A 220 -11.23 -4.47 6.58
C SER A 220 -11.92 -3.75 5.43
N LEU A 221 -12.49 -4.52 4.48
CA LEU A 221 -13.13 -3.96 3.29
C LEU A 221 -14.21 -2.90 3.65
N HIS A 222 -15.14 -3.26 4.53
CA HIS A 222 -16.19 -2.36 5.01
C HIS A 222 -15.64 -1.10 5.71
N GLY A 223 -14.48 -1.21 6.39
CA GLY A 223 -13.84 -0.06 7.03
C GLY A 223 -13.27 0.91 6.00
N VAL A 224 -12.62 0.36 4.97
CA VAL A 224 -12.04 1.14 3.86
C VAL A 224 -13.14 1.83 3.06
N GLU A 225 -14.24 1.14 2.73
CA GLU A 225 -15.36 1.73 2.01
C GLU A 225 -15.97 2.93 2.76
N LYS A 226 -16.16 2.79 4.07
CA LYS A 226 -16.65 3.89 4.93
C LYS A 226 -15.68 5.08 4.94
N GLU A 227 -14.38 4.79 5.06
CA GLU A 227 -13.35 5.83 5.03
C GLU A 227 -13.33 6.57 3.68
N MET A 228 -13.34 5.84 2.57
CA MET A 228 -13.33 6.41 1.22
C MET A 228 -14.57 7.29 0.97
N ALA A 229 -15.76 6.81 1.34
CA ALA A 229 -17.01 7.54 1.17
C ALA A 229 -17.03 8.85 1.97
N ALA A 230 -16.44 8.85 3.17
CA ALA A 230 -16.40 10.01 4.04
C ALA A 230 -15.33 11.04 3.63
N VAL A 231 -14.18 10.60 3.10
CA VAL A 231 -13.00 11.46 2.97
C VAL A 231 -12.69 11.87 1.54
N MET A 232 -12.94 11.03 0.52
CA MET A 232 -12.62 11.38 -0.87
C MET A 232 -13.25 12.69 -1.35
N PRO A 233 -14.49 13.09 -0.98
CA PRO A 233 -15.05 14.37 -1.41
C PRO A 233 -14.28 15.60 -0.91
N TRP A 234 -13.45 15.44 0.12
CA TRP A 234 -12.66 16.51 0.74
C TRP A 234 -11.21 16.56 0.24
N GLN A 235 -10.76 15.54 -0.51
CA GLN A 235 -9.41 15.40 -1.05
C GLN A 235 -9.35 15.89 -2.50
#